data_AF-A0AAV9YZZ6-F1
#
_entry.id   AF-A0AAV9YZZ6-F1
#
_cell.length_a   1.000
_cell.length_b   1.000
_cell.length_c   1.000
_cell.angle_alpha   90.00
_cell.angle_beta   90.00
_cell.angle_gamma   90.00
#
_symmetry.space_group_name_H-M   'P 1'
#
loop_
_entity.id
_entity.type
_entity.pdbx_description
1 polymer ?
#
loop_
_entity_poly.entity_id
_entity_poly.type
_entity_poly.pdbx_seq_one_letter_code
_entity_poly.pdbx_strand_id
1 'polypeptide(L)'
;LPVRSAPRARTRSISPEPVFSLPPSIWVGESTYNPTSRGDFGPNRFAHDVMAAAVRELGPIPRLVVRGADINALVERLYSLIDDAVRSNDFTQLLNPDRFFELTNDMAVGDGVEQEVVHAALQRFLNEEPVWFDRGENNQLILRTLFSSGSSSFPVPAARIQGFARLGALCGLQHVYGQAPQSISVAIFQYIINHCNLDALSQQFCGEWFADLRHLILSFLSTPEPEDLRAFQAHLVTFHNVDPAAYRIRDLATHRALGVNMLYRPTVANDTFDKPELAAFRNAYLLPCRNGFTLGWAIRNFEGGTETFLSVVATSHISSADTLLAVLDIVNPPNLAEHIDRLRGLTTDATLTFHMMIERFLRGVGIPCENMFAASTGAFHPVVDLTRIHTPGFRAQMLAWAATGSPFVDAAGGRISLPGSTAAEREVLAREGTFHVQTCHRSARFPVEFPLRLAEVQYVPEGEPDFQEAFDFWFLTQCLIAIGRHNMM
;
A
#
# COMPACT_ATOMS: atom_id res chain seq x y z
N LEU A 1 4.63 24.74 56.94
CA LEU A 1 4.54 23.51 56.12
C LEU A 1 3.32 23.62 55.22
N PRO A 2 3.45 23.88 53.91
CA PRO A 2 2.30 23.92 53.02
C PRO A 2 2.01 22.51 52.48
N VAL A 3 0.74 22.12 52.56
CA VAL A 3 0.19 20.86 52.07
C VAL A 3 0.21 20.88 50.54
N ARG A 4 0.99 19.99 49.92
CA ARG A 4 0.97 19.75 48.46
C ARG A 4 -0.34 19.08 48.09
N SER A 5 -1.17 19.77 47.31
CA SER A 5 -2.34 19.20 46.65
C SER A 5 -1.91 18.20 45.58
N ALA A 6 -2.39 16.96 45.69
CA ALA A 6 -2.20 15.93 44.68
C ALA A 6 -2.87 16.32 43.34
N PRO A 7 -2.29 15.96 42.18
CA PRO A 7 -2.90 16.22 40.88
C PRO A 7 -4.16 15.37 40.73
N ARG A 8 -5.30 16.03 40.46
CA ARG A 8 -6.55 15.37 40.09
C ARG A 8 -6.37 14.64 38.76
N ALA A 9 -6.30 13.31 38.79
CA ALA A 9 -6.50 12.49 37.61
C ALA A 9 -7.90 12.79 37.04
N ARG A 10 -7.97 13.44 35.88
CA ARG A 10 -9.20 13.54 35.11
C ARG A 10 -9.51 12.16 34.54
N THR A 11 -10.33 11.39 35.24
CA THR A 11 -11.06 10.26 34.65
C THR A 11 -12.00 10.83 33.59
N ARG A 12 -11.58 10.83 32.32
CA ARG A 12 -12.51 10.99 31.20
C ARG A 12 -13.48 9.82 31.26
N SER A 13 -14.76 10.08 31.47
CA SER A 13 -15.79 9.05 31.33
C SER A 13 -15.74 8.54 29.89
N ILE A 14 -15.39 7.27 29.72
CA ILE A 14 -15.48 6.59 28.43
C ILE A 14 -16.98 6.47 28.15
N SER A 15 -17.49 7.30 27.25
CA SER A 15 -18.84 7.12 26.70
C SER A 15 -18.95 5.69 26.15
N PRO A 16 -20.04 4.96 26.38
CA PRO A 16 -20.21 3.63 25.78
C PRO A 16 -20.03 3.74 24.27
N GLU A 17 -19.22 2.86 23.68
CA GLU A 17 -19.06 2.81 22.23
C GLU A 17 -20.46 2.70 21.58
N PRO A 18 -20.77 3.52 20.57
CA PRO A 18 -22.05 3.43 19.89
C PRO A 18 -22.21 2.03 19.29
N VAL A 19 -23.36 1.40 19.54
CA VAL A 19 -23.72 0.14 18.88
C VAL A 19 -23.73 0.40 17.38
N PHE A 20 -22.92 -0.37 16.67
CA PHE A 20 -22.76 -0.23 15.24
C PHE A 20 -24.02 -0.70 14.51
N SER A 21 -24.62 0.18 13.72
CA SER A 21 -25.74 -0.16 12.83
C SER A 21 -25.60 0.61 11.52
N LEU A 22 -25.85 -0.07 10.40
CA LEU A 22 -25.97 0.60 9.12
C LEU A 22 -27.13 1.61 9.16
N PRO A 23 -27.00 2.77 8.49
CA PRO A 23 -28.08 3.73 8.44
C PRO A 23 -29.29 3.17 7.68
N PRO A 24 -30.51 3.65 7.96
CA PRO A 24 -31.73 3.18 7.29
C PRO A 24 -31.81 3.57 5.79
N SER A 25 -30.99 4.53 5.36
CA SER A 25 -30.90 4.99 3.97
C SER A 25 -29.53 5.63 3.72
N ILE A 26 -29.10 5.64 2.46
CA ILE A 26 -27.97 6.45 1.98
C ILE A 26 -28.45 7.47 0.96
N TRP A 27 -27.77 8.61 0.88
CA TRP A 27 -27.92 9.59 -0.20
C TRP A 27 -29.33 10.19 -0.35
N VAL A 28 -30.14 10.15 0.71
CA VAL A 28 -31.46 10.79 0.77
C VAL A 28 -31.36 12.05 1.62
N GLY A 29 -31.70 13.21 1.05
CA GLY A 29 -31.65 14.51 1.74
C GLY A 29 -30.25 15.13 1.79
N GLU A 30 -30.10 16.23 2.54
CA GLU A 30 -28.80 16.84 2.81
C GLU A 30 -27.95 15.91 3.69
N SER A 31 -26.74 15.59 3.24
CA SER A 31 -25.82 14.77 4.01
C SER A 31 -25.47 15.46 5.32
N THR A 32 -25.59 14.74 6.44
CA THR A 32 -25.12 15.22 7.74
C THR A 32 -23.60 15.11 7.89
N TYR A 33 -22.94 14.43 6.94
CA TYR A 33 -21.49 14.32 6.89
C TYR A 33 -20.87 15.62 6.35
N ASN A 34 -20.22 16.36 7.24
CA ASN A 34 -19.41 17.53 6.89
C ASN A 34 -18.00 17.36 7.48
N PRO A 35 -17.04 16.86 6.69
CA PRO A 35 -15.67 16.68 7.18
C PRO A 35 -15.00 18.05 7.30
N THR A 36 -14.94 18.58 8.52
CA THR A 36 -14.11 19.75 8.80
C THR A 36 -12.65 19.32 8.93
N SER A 37 -11.82 19.62 7.92
CA SER A 37 -10.37 19.53 8.05
C SER A 37 -9.79 20.84 8.56
N ARG A 38 -8.77 20.74 9.41
CA ARG A 38 -7.97 21.88 9.88
C ARG A 38 -6.72 22.12 9.06
N GLY A 39 -6.30 21.14 8.24
CA GLY A 39 -5.03 21.20 7.51
C GLY A 39 -3.80 21.13 8.42
N ASP A 40 -3.88 20.42 9.55
CA ASP A 40 -2.77 20.25 10.48
C ASP A 40 -1.70 19.28 9.93
N PHE A 41 -2.05 18.49 8.92
CA PHE A 41 -1.18 17.52 8.25
C PHE A 41 -1.17 17.77 6.74
N GLY A 42 0.02 17.76 6.13
CA GLY A 42 0.18 17.94 4.69
C GLY A 42 0.85 16.75 4.00
N PRO A 43 0.74 16.64 2.67
CA PRO A 43 1.28 15.51 1.90
C PRO A 43 2.78 15.34 2.09
N ASN A 44 3.54 16.44 2.15
CA ASN A 44 5.00 16.40 2.08
C ASN A 44 5.70 15.90 3.34
N ARG A 45 5.00 15.89 4.48
CA ARG A 45 5.58 15.57 5.79
C ARG A 45 4.68 14.68 6.63
N PHE A 46 3.69 14.04 6.01
CA PHE A 46 2.64 13.31 6.72
C PHE A 46 3.22 12.30 7.72
N ALA A 47 4.13 11.42 7.28
CA ALA A 47 4.76 10.41 8.13
C ALA A 47 5.48 11.03 9.34
N HIS A 48 6.30 12.04 9.10
CA HIS A 48 7.04 12.76 10.13
C HIS A 48 6.08 13.41 11.15
N ASP A 49 5.05 14.10 10.67
CA ASP A 49 4.13 14.85 11.52
C ASP A 49 3.22 13.91 12.32
N VAL A 50 2.82 12.77 11.74
CA VAL A 50 2.12 11.69 12.45
C VAL A 50 2.97 11.13 13.58
N MET A 51 4.22 10.76 13.31
CA MET A 51 5.13 10.21 14.33
C MET A 51 5.40 11.23 15.44
N ALA A 52 5.63 12.50 15.08
CA ALA A 52 5.81 13.58 16.04
C ALA A 52 4.56 13.81 16.90
N ALA A 53 3.36 13.69 16.32
CA ALA A 53 2.10 13.80 17.05
C ALA A 53 1.85 12.59 17.98
N ALA A 54 2.21 11.38 17.57
CA ALA A 54 2.05 10.15 18.35
C ALA A 54 2.84 10.16 19.67
N VAL A 55 3.98 10.87 19.70
CA VAL A 55 4.85 10.94 20.89
C VAL A 55 4.74 12.24 21.68
N ARG A 56 3.93 13.19 21.19
CA ARG A 56 3.80 14.53 21.78
C ARG A 56 3.41 14.43 23.26
N GLU A 57 4.09 15.23 24.09
CA GLU A 57 3.83 15.37 25.54
C GLU A 57 4.13 14.12 26.40
N LEU A 58 4.72 13.06 25.84
CA LEU A 58 4.97 11.80 26.58
C LEU A 58 6.32 11.73 27.32
N GLY A 59 7.14 12.78 27.24
CA GLY A 59 8.51 12.75 27.74
C GLY A 59 9.44 11.89 26.86
N PRO A 60 10.64 11.53 27.34
CA PRO A 60 11.57 10.72 26.56
C PRO A 60 11.04 9.29 26.38
N ILE A 61 10.95 8.83 25.14
CA ILE A 61 10.53 7.49 24.79
C ILE A 61 11.77 6.69 24.37
N PRO A 62 11.98 5.47 24.91
CA PRO A 62 13.11 4.64 24.51
C PRO A 62 13.12 4.38 23.00
N ARG A 63 14.31 4.47 22.40
CA ARG A 63 14.54 4.11 21.00
C ARG A 63 14.05 2.69 20.74
N LEU A 64 13.25 2.50 19.69
CA LEU A 64 12.86 1.17 19.23
C LEU A 64 13.94 0.64 18.27
N VAL A 65 14.54 -0.49 18.60
CA VAL A 65 15.50 -1.18 17.72
C VAL A 65 14.98 -2.56 17.37
N VAL A 66 14.85 -2.81 16.07
CA VAL A 66 14.34 -4.07 15.50
C VAL A 66 15.45 -4.68 14.66
N ARG A 67 15.89 -5.88 15.03
CA ARG A 67 16.99 -6.60 14.38
C ARG A 67 16.52 -7.95 13.88
N GLY A 68 16.97 -8.33 12.69
CA GLY A 68 16.71 -9.63 12.10
C GLY A 68 17.83 -10.01 11.14
N ALA A 69 18.01 -11.32 10.95
CA ALA A 69 18.99 -11.85 10.00
C ALA A 69 18.57 -11.60 8.55
N ASP A 70 17.26 -11.57 8.29
CA ASP A 70 16.64 -11.34 6.99
C ASP A 70 15.30 -10.60 7.18
N ILE A 71 14.63 -10.26 6.06
CA ILE A 71 13.33 -9.60 6.07
C ILE A 71 12.27 -10.44 6.80
N ASN A 72 12.29 -11.77 6.68
CA ASN A 72 11.32 -12.62 7.35
C ASN A 72 11.45 -12.58 8.88
N ALA A 73 12.68 -12.59 9.39
CA ALA A 73 12.94 -12.44 10.82
C ALA A 73 12.47 -11.06 11.33
N LEU A 74 12.67 -10.00 10.54
CA LEU A 74 12.16 -8.67 10.87
C LEU A 74 10.62 -8.62 10.84
N VAL A 75 9.97 -9.31 9.90
CA VAL A 75 8.50 -9.44 9.84
C VAL A 75 7.96 -10.13 11.09
N GLU A 76 8.55 -11.25 11.52
CA GLU A 76 8.14 -11.93 12.76
C GLU A 76 8.32 -11.03 13.99
N ARG A 77 9.40 -10.25 14.03
CA ARG A 77 9.62 -9.29 15.10
C ARG A 77 8.60 -8.15 15.07
N LEU A 78 8.26 -7.63 13.89
CA LEU A 78 7.21 -6.63 13.72
C LEU A 78 5.84 -7.17 14.18
N TYR A 79 5.50 -8.42 13.85
CA TYR A 79 4.29 -9.06 14.34
C TYR A 79 4.22 -9.11 15.86
N SER A 80 5.32 -9.51 16.52
CA SER A 80 5.39 -9.49 17.99
C SER A 80 5.16 -8.09 18.56
N LEU A 81 5.74 -7.05 17.94
CA LEU A 81 5.55 -5.66 18.40
C LEU A 81 4.11 -5.19 18.21
N ILE A 82 3.49 -5.53 17.07
CA ILE A 82 2.08 -5.23 16.81
C ILE A 82 1.19 -5.95 17.82
N ASP A 83 1.46 -7.22 18.12
CA ASP A 83 0.68 -7.98 19.10
C ASP A 83 0.72 -7.37 20.49
N ASP A 84 1.89 -6.92 20.92
CA ASP A 84 2.06 -6.24 22.21
C ASP A 84 1.37 -4.87 22.21
N ALA A 85 1.44 -4.12 21.11
CA ALA A 85 0.73 -2.85 20.93
C ALA A 85 -0.80 -3.04 20.95
N VAL A 86 -1.31 -4.07 20.27
CA VAL A 86 -2.74 -4.43 20.28
C VAL A 86 -3.19 -4.81 21.68
N ARG A 87 -2.41 -5.64 22.40
CA ARG A 87 -2.73 -6.07 23.76
C ARG A 87 -2.76 -4.91 24.76
N SER A 88 -1.86 -3.93 24.58
CA SER A 88 -1.77 -2.73 25.42
C SER A 88 -2.64 -1.57 24.93
N ASN A 89 -3.24 -1.69 23.74
CA ASN A 89 -3.90 -0.60 23.02
C ASN A 89 -3.02 0.66 22.90
N ASP A 90 -1.72 0.45 22.65
CA ASP A 90 -0.71 1.51 22.59
C ASP A 90 0.33 1.26 21.49
N PHE A 91 0.21 1.98 20.39
CA PHE A 91 1.13 1.97 19.25
C PHE A 91 2.24 3.04 19.36
N THR A 92 2.34 3.76 20.48
CA THR A 92 3.32 4.84 20.67
C THR A 92 4.76 4.41 20.34
N GLN A 93 5.15 3.19 20.72
CA GLN A 93 6.51 2.71 20.46
C GLN A 93 6.76 2.42 18.97
N LEU A 94 5.75 1.89 18.26
CA LEU A 94 5.82 1.65 16.82
C LEU A 94 5.83 2.96 16.02
N LEU A 95 5.14 4.00 16.51
CA LEU A 95 5.12 5.32 15.91
C LEU A 95 6.19 6.28 16.47
N ASN A 96 7.15 5.78 17.24
CA ASN A 96 8.25 6.58 17.76
C ASN A 96 9.14 7.06 16.60
N PRO A 97 9.41 8.37 16.42
CA PRO A 97 10.34 8.84 15.40
C PRO A 97 11.77 8.34 15.63
N ASP A 98 12.17 8.05 16.87
CA ASP A 98 13.45 7.40 17.18
C ASP A 98 13.29 5.87 17.15
N ARG A 99 13.23 5.31 15.94
CA ARG A 99 13.18 3.86 15.71
C ARG A 99 14.12 3.44 14.59
N PHE A 100 14.44 2.15 14.55
CA PHE A 100 15.48 1.64 13.68
C PHE A 100 15.26 0.16 13.36
N PHE A 101 15.28 -0.18 12.07
CA PHE A 101 15.24 -1.54 11.55
C PHE A 101 16.60 -1.88 10.94
N GLU A 102 17.12 -3.06 11.26
CA GLU A 102 18.47 -3.51 10.90
C GLU A 102 18.47 -4.97 10.43
N LEU A 103 18.97 -5.18 9.21
CA LEU A 103 19.33 -6.49 8.67
C LEU A 103 20.78 -6.80 9.03
N THR A 104 20.99 -7.80 9.91
CA THR A 104 22.33 -8.10 10.42
C THR A 104 23.24 -8.79 9.41
N ASN A 105 22.67 -9.52 8.44
CA ASN A 105 23.46 -10.25 7.45
C ASN A 105 23.91 -9.35 6.29
N ASP A 106 23.02 -8.45 5.85
CA ASP A 106 23.29 -7.55 4.71
C ASP A 106 23.81 -6.17 5.16
N MET A 107 23.93 -5.99 6.48
CA MET A 107 24.27 -4.72 7.12
C MET A 107 23.34 -3.60 6.65
N ALA A 108 22.06 -3.84 6.39
CA ALA A 108 21.16 -2.79 5.89
C ALA A 108 20.37 -2.12 7.00
N VAL A 109 20.18 -0.80 6.92
CA VAL A 109 19.51 -0.05 7.98
C VAL A 109 18.65 1.12 7.48
N GLY A 110 17.63 1.48 8.28
CA GLY A 110 16.86 2.72 8.13
C GLY A 110 15.45 2.55 7.56
N ASP A 111 14.84 3.67 7.16
CA ASP A 111 13.42 3.76 6.77
C ASP A 111 13.05 2.86 5.60
N GLY A 112 13.97 2.65 4.66
CA GLY A 112 13.75 1.74 3.51
C GLY A 112 13.57 0.28 3.93
N VAL A 113 14.38 -0.18 4.89
CA VAL A 113 14.24 -1.54 5.47
C VAL A 113 12.92 -1.64 6.22
N GLU A 114 12.55 -0.62 6.98
CA GLU A 114 11.27 -0.61 7.69
C GLU A 114 10.07 -0.70 6.73
N GLN A 115 10.05 0.12 5.68
CA GLN A 115 8.98 0.10 4.67
C GLN A 115 8.89 -1.27 3.98
N GLU A 116 10.05 -1.89 3.69
CA GLU A 116 10.06 -3.23 3.10
C GLU A 116 9.50 -4.28 4.05
N VAL A 117 9.83 -4.21 5.35
CA VAL A 117 9.30 -5.14 6.35
C VAL A 117 7.80 -4.98 6.51
N VAL A 118 7.28 -3.74 6.55
CA VAL A 118 5.83 -3.49 6.60
C VAL A 118 5.15 -4.01 5.34
N HIS A 119 5.73 -3.76 4.17
CA HIS A 119 5.19 -4.24 2.90
C HIS A 119 5.19 -5.77 2.83
N ALA A 120 6.32 -6.41 3.12
CA ALA A 120 6.47 -7.86 3.12
C ALA A 120 5.51 -8.54 4.11
N ALA A 121 5.30 -7.94 5.29
CA ALA A 121 4.32 -8.40 6.26
C ALA A 121 2.89 -8.36 5.69
N LEU A 122 2.51 -7.25 5.04
CA LEU A 122 1.18 -7.13 4.41
C LEU A 122 1.00 -8.12 3.27
N GLN A 123 2.03 -8.36 2.44
CA GLN A 123 1.97 -9.31 1.33
C GLN A 123 1.64 -10.74 1.79
N ARG A 124 2.01 -11.14 3.01
CA ARG A 124 1.62 -12.47 3.54
C ARG A 124 0.10 -12.62 3.65
N PHE A 125 -0.62 -11.56 4.00
CA PHE A 125 -2.09 -11.58 4.02
C PHE A 125 -2.69 -11.57 2.62
N LEU A 126 -2.09 -10.81 1.69
CA LEU A 126 -2.54 -10.76 0.30
C LEU A 126 -2.31 -12.09 -0.44
N ASN A 127 -1.23 -12.80 -0.13
CA ASN A 127 -0.96 -14.14 -0.68
C ASN A 127 -1.91 -15.21 -0.15
N GLU A 128 -2.52 -14.99 1.02
CA GLU A 128 -3.56 -15.83 1.61
C GLU A 128 -4.95 -15.22 1.42
N GLU A 129 -5.17 -14.57 0.27
CA GLU A 129 -6.38 -13.78 0.02
C GLU A 129 -7.69 -14.45 0.47
N PRO A 130 -7.98 -15.73 0.13
CA PRO A 130 -9.26 -16.35 0.48
C PRO A 130 -9.50 -16.49 2.00
N VAL A 131 -8.47 -16.35 2.82
CA VAL A 131 -8.55 -16.44 4.29
C VAL A 131 -9.03 -15.11 4.90
N TRP A 132 -8.62 -13.99 4.31
CA TRP A 132 -8.74 -12.66 4.89
C TRP A 132 -9.69 -11.74 4.12
N PHE A 133 -9.89 -12.00 2.83
CA PHE A 133 -10.61 -11.13 1.93
C PHE A 133 -11.65 -11.87 1.07
N ASP A 134 -12.63 -11.10 0.61
CA ASP A 134 -13.52 -11.46 -0.49
C ASP A 134 -13.29 -10.46 -1.65
N ARG A 135 -13.67 -10.84 -2.87
CA ARG A 135 -13.68 -9.92 -4.01
C ARG A 135 -14.94 -9.06 -3.99
N GLY A 136 -14.73 -7.75 -3.90
CA GLY A 136 -15.74 -6.71 -3.97
C GLY A 136 -15.89 -6.09 -5.37
N GLU A 137 -16.42 -4.88 -5.40
CA GLU A 137 -16.57 -4.09 -6.62
C GLU A 137 -15.21 -3.84 -7.29
N ASN A 138 -15.17 -3.81 -8.63
CA ASN A 138 -13.95 -3.59 -9.41
C ASN A 138 -12.80 -4.56 -9.04
N ASN A 139 -13.14 -5.76 -8.56
CA ASN A 139 -12.20 -6.78 -8.11
C ASN A 139 -11.30 -6.32 -6.92
N GLN A 140 -11.69 -5.26 -6.21
CA GLN A 140 -11.01 -4.82 -4.99
C GLN A 140 -11.27 -5.81 -3.85
N LEU A 141 -10.31 -5.93 -2.94
CA LEU A 141 -10.38 -6.79 -1.77
C LEU A 141 -11.19 -6.10 -0.69
N ILE A 142 -12.21 -6.79 -0.19
CA ILE A 142 -12.99 -6.39 0.98
C ILE A 142 -12.72 -7.32 2.15
N LEU A 143 -12.97 -6.88 3.39
CA LEU A 143 -12.72 -7.70 4.56
C LEU A 143 -13.73 -8.86 4.65
N ARG A 144 -13.21 -10.08 4.78
CA ARG A 144 -14.01 -11.29 4.89
C ARG A 144 -14.13 -11.76 6.32
N THR A 145 -15.34 -11.82 6.85
CA THR A 145 -15.62 -12.59 8.07
C THR A 145 -15.90 -14.05 7.73
N LEU A 146 -15.45 -14.97 8.60
CA LEU A 146 -15.74 -16.41 8.44
C LEU A 146 -16.78 -16.92 9.44
N PHE A 147 -16.91 -16.24 10.58
CA PHE A 147 -17.76 -16.67 11.69
C PHE A 147 -18.92 -15.70 11.84
N SER A 148 -19.87 -15.76 10.90
CA SER A 148 -21.04 -14.87 10.94
C SER A 148 -22.01 -15.27 12.06
N SER A 149 -22.51 -14.28 12.79
CA SER A 149 -23.41 -14.46 13.94
C SER A 149 -24.79 -14.99 13.56
N GLY A 150 -25.18 -14.91 12.28
CA GLY A 150 -26.46 -15.47 11.80
C GLY A 150 -26.45 -16.98 11.61
N SER A 151 -25.26 -17.59 11.47
CA SER A 151 -25.13 -18.98 11.00
C SER A 151 -24.20 -19.85 11.85
N SER A 152 -23.36 -19.25 12.71
CA SER A 152 -22.38 -20.00 13.50
C SER A 152 -22.55 -19.73 14.99
N SER A 153 -22.85 -20.79 15.75
CA SER A 153 -22.84 -20.82 17.22
C SER A 153 -21.41 -20.86 17.80
N PHE A 154 -20.39 -20.72 16.95
CA PHE A 154 -19.00 -20.94 17.32
C PHE A 154 -18.30 -19.62 17.62
N PRO A 155 -17.53 -19.52 18.72
CA PRO A 155 -16.73 -18.34 18.99
C PRO A 155 -15.64 -18.17 17.94
N VAL A 156 -15.33 -16.92 17.58
CA VAL A 156 -14.23 -16.59 16.67
C VAL A 156 -12.89 -17.00 17.33
N PRO A 157 -12.02 -17.76 16.64
CA PRO A 157 -10.72 -18.13 17.19
C PRO A 157 -9.84 -16.91 17.51
N ALA A 158 -9.16 -16.92 18.65
CA ALA A 158 -8.29 -15.81 19.08
C ALA A 158 -7.19 -15.48 18.05
N ALA A 159 -6.61 -16.50 17.41
CA ALA A 159 -5.61 -16.32 16.36
C ALA A 159 -6.14 -15.53 15.15
N ARG A 160 -7.43 -15.68 14.82
CA ARG A 160 -8.06 -14.95 13.72
C ARG A 160 -8.29 -13.48 14.08
N ILE A 161 -8.76 -13.22 15.30
CA ILE A 161 -8.89 -11.86 15.85
C ILE A 161 -7.52 -11.15 15.83
N GLN A 162 -6.48 -11.85 16.28
CA GLN A 162 -5.11 -11.36 16.25
C GLN A 162 -4.61 -11.11 14.81
N GLY A 163 -4.92 -12.01 13.87
CA GLY A 163 -4.62 -11.84 12.45
C GLY A 163 -5.25 -10.57 11.86
N PHE A 164 -6.54 -10.31 12.14
CA PHE A 164 -7.20 -9.07 11.71
C PHE A 164 -6.60 -7.83 12.36
N ALA A 165 -6.23 -7.90 13.64
CA ALA A 165 -5.55 -6.80 14.31
C ALA A 165 -4.20 -6.49 13.64
N ARG A 166 -3.40 -7.52 13.31
CA ARG A 166 -2.15 -7.36 12.56
C ARG A 166 -2.39 -6.73 11.19
N LEU A 167 -3.34 -7.27 10.43
CA LEU A 167 -3.70 -6.75 9.12
C LEU A 167 -4.11 -5.26 9.19
N GLY A 168 -4.97 -4.90 10.15
CA GLY A 168 -5.39 -3.52 10.38
C GLY A 168 -4.21 -2.60 10.69
N ALA A 169 -3.35 -3.00 11.63
CA ALA A 169 -2.15 -2.24 11.98
C ALA A 169 -1.21 -2.04 10.79
N LEU A 170 -0.97 -3.06 9.97
CA LEU A 170 -0.13 -2.96 8.78
C LEU A 170 -0.71 -2.00 7.74
N CYS A 171 -2.03 -2.04 7.49
CA CYS A 171 -2.69 -1.07 6.62
C CYS A 171 -2.54 0.35 7.17
N GLY A 172 -2.67 0.52 8.49
CA GLY A 172 -2.44 1.81 9.15
C GLY A 172 -1.00 2.29 8.96
N LEU A 173 -0.01 1.43 9.19
CA LEU A 173 1.41 1.76 9.01
C LEU A 173 1.74 2.12 7.55
N GLN A 174 1.17 1.42 6.56
CA GLN A 174 1.31 1.82 5.16
C GLN A 174 0.78 3.23 4.90
N HIS A 175 -0.39 3.58 5.44
CA HIS A 175 -0.91 4.95 5.35
C HIS A 175 -0.05 5.99 6.06
N VAL A 176 0.59 5.64 7.18
CA VAL A 176 1.59 6.53 7.82
C VAL A 176 2.71 6.85 6.84
N TYR A 177 3.17 5.88 6.06
CA TYR A 177 4.18 6.07 5.01
C TYR A 177 3.65 6.69 3.72
N GLY A 178 2.38 7.10 3.65
CA GLY A 178 1.77 7.65 2.45
C GLY A 178 1.57 6.62 1.33
N GLN A 179 1.51 5.34 1.67
CA GLN A 179 1.39 4.22 0.72
C GLN A 179 0.01 3.59 0.79
N ALA A 180 -0.55 3.26 -0.38
CA ALA A 180 -1.84 2.58 -0.46
C ALA A 180 -1.69 1.07 -0.17
N PRO A 181 -2.50 0.50 0.74
CA PRO A 181 -2.65 -0.95 0.87
C PRO A 181 -3.19 -1.54 -0.43
N GLN A 182 -2.30 -2.05 -1.28
CA GLN A 182 -2.63 -2.44 -2.65
C GLN A 182 -3.81 -3.42 -2.69
N SER A 183 -4.67 -3.22 -3.69
CA SER A 183 -5.85 -4.03 -3.97
C SER A 183 -6.96 -3.98 -2.91
N ILE A 184 -6.73 -3.45 -1.71
CA ILE A 184 -7.77 -3.31 -0.67
C ILE A 184 -8.66 -2.12 -0.99
N SER A 185 -9.97 -2.30 -0.82
CA SER A 185 -10.96 -1.27 -1.11
C SER A 185 -10.73 -0.01 -0.25
N VAL A 186 -10.61 1.12 -0.94
CA VAL A 186 -10.47 2.46 -0.35
C VAL A 186 -11.67 2.85 0.52
N ALA A 187 -12.86 2.30 0.23
CA ALA A 187 -14.06 2.54 1.02
C ALA A 187 -13.94 2.03 2.45
N ILE A 188 -13.18 0.95 2.70
CA ILE A 188 -12.93 0.43 4.06
C ILE A 188 -12.29 1.52 4.93
N PHE A 189 -11.27 2.17 4.38
CA PHE A 189 -10.50 3.16 5.09
C PHE A 189 -11.31 4.45 5.28
N GLN A 190 -11.95 4.95 4.22
CA GLN A 190 -12.86 6.09 4.30
C GLN A 190 -13.93 5.87 5.37
N TYR A 191 -14.49 4.66 5.43
CA TYR A 191 -15.47 4.27 6.42
C TYR A 191 -14.90 4.30 7.84
N ILE A 192 -13.80 3.60 8.11
CA ILE A 192 -13.20 3.50 9.44
C ILE A 192 -12.70 4.85 9.95
N ILE A 193 -12.01 5.62 9.11
CA ILE A 193 -11.49 6.95 9.47
C ILE A 193 -12.65 7.86 9.91
N ASN A 194 -13.82 7.73 9.29
CA ASN A 194 -15.01 8.51 9.62
C ASN A 194 -15.91 7.82 10.64
N HIS A 195 -15.31 7.09 11.59
CA HIS A 195 -16.01 6.45 12.71
C HIS A 195 -17.05 5.42 12.29
N CYS A 196 -16.79 4.74 11.17
CA CYS A 196 -17.71 3.80 10.55
C CYS A 196 -19.06 4.45 10.19
N ASN A 197 -19.04 5.73 9.82
CA ASN A 197 -20.19 6.43 9.26
C ASN A 197 -20.28 6.16 7.76
N LEU A 198 -21.38 5.56 7.30
CA LEU A 198 -21.54 5.19 5.90
C LEU A 198 -21.82 6.42 5.01
N ASP A 199 -22.32 7.51 5.59
CA ASP A 199 -22.52 8.76 4.86
C ASP A 199 -21.19 9.37 4.37
N ALA A 200 -20.05 8.94 4.94
CA ALA A 200 -18.72 9.29 4.44
C ALA A 200 -18.39 8.65 3.08
N LEU A 201 -19.14 7.61 2.67
CA LEU A 201 -19.15 7.09 1.31
C LEU A 201 -20.16 7.90 0.49
N SER A 202 -19.82 9.17 0.26
CA SER A 202 -20.66 10.12 -0.45
C SER A 202 -20.89 9.71 -1.91
N GLN A 203 -21.91 10.28 -2.56
CA GLN A 203 -22.09 10.08 -4.01
C GLN A 203 -20.88 10.57 -4.82
N GLN A 204 -20.17 11.59 -4.33
CA GLN A 204 -18.96 12.10 -4.96
C GLN A 204 -17.82 11.07 -4.83
N PHE A 205 -17.56 10.58 -3.60
CA PHE A 205 -16.58 9.53 -3.34
C PHE A 205 -16.85 8.29 -4.19
N CYS A 206 -18.07 7.76 -4.17
CA CYS A 206 -18.44 6.62 -5.02
C CYS A 206 -18.34 6.95 -6.51
N GLY A 207 -18.47 8.22 -6.90
CA GLY A 207 -18.27 8.66 -8.27
C GLY A 207 -16.83 8.54 -8.76
N GLU A 208 -15.86 8.78 -7.87
CA GLU A 208 -14.44 8.67 -8.16
C GLU A 208 -13.99 7.21 -8.16
N TRP A 209 -14.39 6.45 -7.14
CA TRP A 209 -13.83 5.10 -6.88
C TRP A 209 -14.68 3.95 -7.40
N PHE A 210 -16.00 4.14 -7.52
CA PHE A 210 -16.98 3.09 -7.80
C PHE A 210 -18.10 3.59 -8.72
N ALA A 211 -17.73 4.22 -9.83
CA ALA A 211 -18.67 4.96 -10.68
C ALA A 211 -19.87 4.09 -11.13
N ASP A 212 -19.61 2.86 -11.57
CA ASP A 212 -20.65 1.93 -12.02
C ASP A 212 -21.59 1.53 -10.87
N LEU A 213 -21.04 1.23 -9.69
CA LEU A 213 -21.82 0.93 -8.50
C LEU A 213 -22.68 2.12 -8.07
N ARG A 214 -22.15 3.35 -8.13
CA ARG A 214 -22.94 4.57 -7.86
C ARG A 214 -24.11 4.66 -8.82
N HIS A 215 -23.88 4.48 -10.13
CA HIS A 215 -24.93 4.50 -11.14
C HIS A 215 -25.99 3.42 -10.89
N LEU A 216 -25.56 2.21 -10.51
CA LEU A 216 -26.42 1.09 -10.18
C LEU A 216 -27.30 1.38 -8.96
N ILE A 217 -26.72 1.90 -7.87
CA ILE A 217 -27.46 2.25 -6.65
C ILE A 217 -28.43 3.40 -6.89
N LEU A 218 -28.04 4.45 -7.62
CA LEU A 218 -28.95 5.56 -7.94
C LEU A 218 -30.13 5.09 -8.81
N SER A 219 -29.87 4.19 -9.76
CA SER A 219 -30.93 3.56 -10.56
C SER A 219 -31.85 2.71 -9.71
N PHE A 220 -31.28 1.93 -8.78
CA PHE A 220 -32.04 1.13 -7.82
C PHE A 220 -32.93 2.00 -6.93
N LEU A 221 -32.38 3.03 -6.27
CA LEU A 221 -33.12 3.93 -5.38
C LEU A 221 -34.21 4.75 -6.10
N SER A 222 -34.10 4.90 -7.41
CA SER A 222 -35.11 5.57 -8.23
C SER A 222 -36.22 4.63 -8.72
N THR A 223 -36.09 3.32 -8.48
CA THR A 223 -37.07 2.30 -8.90
C THR A 223 -38.21 2.22 -7.89
N PRO A 224 -39.46 2.54 -8.28
CA PRO A 224 -40.62 2.51 -7.38
C PRO A 224 -40.83 1.15 -6.69
N GLU A 225 -41.35 1.15 -5.46
CA GLU A 225 -41.82 -0.06 -4.81
C GLU A 225 -43.32 -0.29 -5.06
N PRO A 226 -43.80 -1.52 -5.34
CA PRO A 226 -43.05 -2.76 -5.58
C PRO A 226 -42.84 -3.03 -7.09
N GLU A 227 -41.76 -2.50 -7.69
CA GLU A 227 -41.34 -2.92 -9.03
C GLU A 227 -40.36 -4.10 -9.03
N ASP A 228 -40.24 -4.75 -10.19
CA ASP A 228 -39.35 -5.87 -10.45
C ASP A 228 -37.87 -5.46 -10.37
N LEU A 229 -37.06 -6.22 -9.63
CA LEU A 229 -35.64 -5.96 -9.41
C LEU A 229 -34.72 -6.80 -10.31
N ARG A 230 -35.25 -7.47 -11.34
CA ARG A 230 -34.44 -8.27 -12.29
C ARG A 230 -33.26 -7.51 -12.91
N ALA A 231 -33.41 -6.20 -13.14
CA ALA A 231 -32.31 -5.37 -13.64
C ALA A 231 -31.06 -5.36 -12.73
N PHE A 232 -31.24 -5.66 -11.43
CA PHE A 232 -30.18 -5.69 -10.42
C PHE A 232 -29.77 -7.11 -10.03
N GLN A 233 -30.27 -8.14 -10.74
CA GLN A 233 -30.08 -9.54 -10.37
C GLN A 233 -28.60 -9.94 -10.25
N ALA A 234 -27.77 -9.52 -11.21
CA ALA A 234 -26.34 -9.85 -11.20
C ALA A 234 -25.64 -9.35 -9.92
N HIS A 235 -25.97 -8.14 -9.48
CA HIS A 235 -25.43 -7.53 -8.26
C HIS A 235 -25.91 -8.26 -7.00
N LEU A 236 -27.23 -8.48 -6.90
CA LEU A 236 -27.86 -9.11 -5.74
C LEU A 236 -27.40 -10.57 -5.56
N VAL A 237 -27.27 -11.31 -6.66
CA VAL A 237 -26.74 -12.68 -6.61
C VAL A 237 -25.26 -12.68 -6.19
N THR A 238 -24.44 -11.85 -6.81
CA THR A 238 -22.98 -11.83 -6.57
C THR A 238 -22.63 -11.43 -5.13
N PHE A 239 -23.17 -10.32 -4.63
CA PHE A 239 -22.70 -9.72 -3.36
C PHE A 239 -23.63 -10.00 -2.17
N HIS A 240 -24.88 -10.36 -2.42
CA HIS A 240 -25.86 -10.62 -1.36
C HIS A 240 -26.27 -12.08 -1.28
N ASN A 241 -26.00 -12.89 -2.32
CA ASN A 241 -26.45 -14.28 -2.41
C ASN A 241 -27.98 -14.40 -2.21
N VAL A 242 -28.75 -13.48 -2.79
CA VAL A 242 -30.21 -13.44 -2.69
C VAL A 242 -30.84 -13.34 -4.08
N ASP A 243 -31.90 -14.12 -4.30
CA ASP A 243 -32.77 -14.00 -5.47
C ASP A 243 -33.59 -12.68 -5.37
N PRO A 244 -33.57 -11.80 -6.39
CA PRO A 244 -34.39 -10.58 -6.40
C PRO A 244 -35.88 -10.81 -6.09
N ALA A 245 -36.42 -12.00 -6.42
CA ALA A 245 -37.79 -12.38 -6.11
C ALA A 245 -38.11 -12.35 -4.60
N ALA A 246 -37.10 -12.53 -3.73
CA ALA A 246 -37.26 -12.44 -2.27
C ALA A 246 -37.68 -11.04 -1.80
N TYR A 247 -37.42 -10.00 -2.60
CA TYR A 247 -37.74 -8.59 -2.28
C TYR A 247 -38.99 -8.07 -3.00
N ARG A 248 -39.85 -8.96 -3.52
CA ARG A 248 -41.05 -8.57 -4.26
C ARG A 248 -42.09 -7.83 -3.41
N ILE A 249 -42.12 -8.08 -2.11
CA ILE A 249 -43.06 -7.46 -1.15
C ILE A 249 -42.43 -6.35 -0.30
N ARG A 250 -41.31 -5.76 -0.76
CA ARG A 250 -40.61 -4.71 -0.02
C ARG A 250 -41.45 -3.43 0.10
N ASP A 251 -41.31 -2.75 1.23
CA ASP A 251 -41.75 -1.37 1.41
C ASP A 251 -40.60 -0.38 1.18
N LEU A 252 -40.90 0.92 1.22
CA LEU A 252 -39.91 2.00 1.02
C LEU A 252 -38.74 1.93 2.03
N ALA A 253 -39.02 1.55 3.27
CA ALA A 253 -37.98 1.43 4.30
C ALA A 253 -37.00 0.28 3.97
N THR A 254 -37.55 -0.88 3.60
CA THR A 254 -36.76 -2.05 3.19
C THR A 254 -35.99 -1.77 1.90
N HIS A 255 -36.59 -1.07 0.94
CA HIS A 255 -35.91 -0.69 -0.31
C HIS A 255 -34.70 0.22 -0.04
N ARG A 256 -34.86 1.26 0.77
CA ARG A 256 -33.74 2.14 1.17
C ARG A 256 -32.64 1.40 1.92
N ALA A 257 -33.01 0.52 2.85
CA ALA A 257 -32.06 -0.31 3.58
C ALA A 257 -31.32 -1.31 2.67
N LEU A 258 -31.97 -1.81 1.60
CA LEU A 258 -31.31 -2.64 0.60
C LEU A 258 -30.28 -1.82 -0.19
N GLY A 259 -30.59 -0.59 -0.57
CA GLY A 259 -29.64 0.32 -1.22
C GLY A 259 -28.37 0.57 -0.38
N VAL A 260 -28.54 0.74 0.94
CA VAL A 260 -27.43 0.81 1.90
C VAL A 260 -26.55 -0.43 1.84
N ASN A 261 -27.15 -1.61 1.84
CA ASN A 261 -26.43 -2.88 1.75
C ASN A 261 -25.74 -3.05 0.38
N MET A 262 -26.38 -2.60 -0.70
CA MET A 262 -25.83 -2.65 -2.06
C MET A 262 -24.56 -1.80 -2.18
N LEU A 263 -24.40 -0.76 -1.36
CA LEU A 263 -23.13 -0.05 -1.21
C LEU A 263 -22.15 -0.79 -0.29
N TYR A 264 -22.59 -1.14 0.91
CA TYR A 264 -21.72 -1.63 1.98
C TYR A 264 -21.03 -2.95 1.66
N ARG A 265 -21.79 -3.97 1.23
CA ARG A 265 -21.25 -5.33 1.03
C ARG A 265 -20.14 -5.39 -0.02
N PRO A 266 -20.31 -4.82 -1.24
CA PRO A 266 -19.27 -4.91 -2.26
C PRO A 266 -18.07 -3.98 -2.02
N THR A 267 -18.17 -2.99 -1.13
CA THR A 267 -17.09 -1.98 -0.96
C THR A 267 -16.39 -2.04 0.39
N VAL A 268 -17.03 -2.52 1.46
CA VAL A 268 -16.48 -2.47 2.82
C VAL A 268 -16.19 -3.87 3.35
N ALA A 269 -17.23 -4.66 3.60
CA ALA A 269 -17.10 -5.98 4.20
C ALA A 269 -18.38 -6.80 4.02
N ASN A 270 -18.26 -8.12 4.17
CA ASN A 270 -19.39 -9.05 4.08
C ASN A 270 -20.29 -9.09 5.34
N ASP A 271 -19.84 -8.48 6.45
CA ASP A 271 -20.52 -8.40 7.75
C ASP A 271 -20.19 -7.04 8.44
N THR A 272 -20.76 -6.78 9.60
CA THR A 272 -20.74 -5.49 10.30
C THR A 272 -19.57 -5.33 11.30
N PHE A 273 -19.16 -4.10 11.61
CA PHE A 273 -17.99 -3.83 12.49
C PHE A 273 -18.24 -4.09 14.00
N ASP A 274 -19.42 -4.62 14.35
CA ASP A 274 -19.69 -5.24 15.66
C ASP A 274 -19.01 -6.61 15.80
N LYS A 275 -18.62 -7.26 14.69
CA LYS A 275 -17.95 -8.56 14.71
C LYS A 275 -16.54 -8.46 15.27
N PRO A 276 -16.10 -9.42 16.12
CA PRO A 276 -14.76 -9.40 16.71
C PRO A 276 -13.62 -9.25 15.71
N GLU A 277 -13.75 -9.87 14.53
CA GLU A 277 -12.78 -9.81 13.43
C GLU A 277 -12.61 -8.37 12.91
N LEU A 278 -13.71 -7.74 12.50
CA LEU A 278 -13.71 -6.40 11.91
C LEU A 278 -13.42 -5.32 12.95
N ALA A 279 -13.90 -5.51 14.19
CA ALA A 279 -13.56 -4.64 15.31
C ALA A 279 -12.05 -4.66 15.61
N ALA A 280 -11.41 -5.83 15.58
CA ALA A 280 -9.97 -5.95 15.78
C ALA A 280 -9.18 -5.25 14.67
N PHE A 281 -9.57 -5.43 13.41
CA PHE A 281 -8.98 -4.69 12.30
C PHE A 281 -9.11 -3.18 12.49
N ARG A 282 -10.33 -2.69 12.75
CA ARG A 282 -10.63 -1.25 12.94
C ARG A 282 -9.77 -0.64 14.05
N ASN A 283 -9.75 -1.28 15.21
CA ASN A 283 -9.09 -0.75 16.39
C ASN A 283 -7.57 -0.69 16.19
N ALA A 284 -6.99 -1.70 15.54
CA ALA A 284 -5.57 -1.73 15.24
C ALA A 284 -5.19 -0.76 14.10
N TYR A 285 -6.02 -0.64 13.06
CA TYR A 285 -5.81 0.30 11.95
C TYR A 285 -5.70 1.76 12.41
N LEU A 286 -6.44 2.13 13.45
CA LEU A 286 -6.40 3.49 13.99
C LEU A 286 -5.11 3.81 14.74
N LEU A 287 -4.23 2.83 14.99
CA LEU A 287 -2.93 2.97 15.67
C LEU A 287 -3.00 3.86 16.94
N PRO A 288 -3.90 3.55 17.90
CA PRO A 288 -4.08 4.39 19.09
C PRO A 288 -2.81 4.49 19.91
N CYS A 289 -2.48 5.69 20.38
CA CYS A 289 -1.32 5.96 21.22
C CYS A 289 -1.76 6.44 22.61
N ARG A 290 -0.89 6.26 23.61
CA ARG A 290 -1.17 6.58 25.02
C ARG A 290 -1.49 8.07 25.29
N ASN A 291 -1.09 8.99 24.41
CA ASN A 291 -1.46 10.42 24.50
C ASN A 291 -2.84 10.74 23.90
N GLY A 292 -3.57 9.73 23.40
CA GLY A 292 -4.86 9.89 22.73
C GLY A 292 -4.78 10.18 21.23
N PHE A 293 -3.57 10.21 20.65
CA PHE A 293 -3.40 10.24 19.20
C PHE A 293 -4.00 8.97 18.56
N THR A 294 -4.61 9.15 17.39
CA THR A 294 -4.99 8.06 16.48
C THR A 294 -4.67 8.48 15.05
N LEU A 295 -4.30 7.53 14.19
CA LEU A 295 -4.10 7.77 12.77
C LEU A 295 -5.36 8.36 12.12
N GLY A 296 -6.54 7.85 12.50
CA GLY A 296 -7.80 8.38 11.99
C GLY A 296 -8.00 9.87 12.32
N TRP A 297 -7.50 10.36 13.45
CA TRP A 297 -7.52 11.80 13.76
C TRP A 297 -6.59 12.59 12.84
N ALA A 298 -5.37 12.09 12.60
CA ALA A 298 -4.42 12.76 11.69
C ALA A 298 -4.99 12.87 10.27
N ILE A 299 -5.53 11.77 9.72
CA ILE A 299 -6.09 11.75 8.37
C ILE A 299 -7.31 12.68 8.25
N ARG A 300 -8.19 12.75 9.26
CA ARG A 300 -9.31 13.73 9.25
C ARG A 300 -8.85 15.19 9.25
N ASN A 301 -7.65 15.48 9.77
CA ASN A 301 -7.05 16.81 9.78
C ASN A 301 -6.03 17.01 8.65
N PHE A 302 -5.96 16.09 7.69
CA PHE A 302 -5.14 16.23 6.49
C PHE A 302 -5.67 17.35 5.59
N GLU A 303 -4.79 18.09 4.93
CA GLU A 303 -5.13 19.13 3.97
C GLU A 303 -6.08 18.60 2.88
N GLY A 304 -7.29 19.18 2.77
CA GLY A 304 -8.34 18.68 1.87
C GLY A 304 -9.24 17.58 2.45
N GLY A 305 -8.90 17.02 3.60
CA GLY A 305 -9.69 16.01 4.32
C GLY A 305 -9.38 14.58 3.93
N THR A 306 -10.25 13.64 4.33
CA THR A 306 -10.00 12.20 4.20
C THR A 306 -10.02 11.72 2.76
N GLU A 307 -10.93 12.24 1.93
CA GLU A 307 -10.98 11.89 0.50
C GLU A 307 -9.71 12.32 -0.22
N THR A 308 -9.26 13.57 0.00
CA THR A 308 -7.98 14.05 -0.56
C THR A 308 -6.80 13.21 -0.10
N PHE A 309 -6.72 12.85 1.18
CA PHE A 309 -5.68 11.94 1.67
C PHE A 309 -5.68 10.61 0.91
N LEU A 310 -6.84 9.98 0.77
CA LEU A 310 -6.96 8.68 0.09
C LEU A 310 -6.61 8.79 -1.40
N SER A 311 -7.03 9.85 -2.08
CA SER A 311 -6.62 10.10 -3.47
C SER A 311 -5.11 10.32 -3.59
N VAL A 312 -4.50 11.12 -2.70
CA VAL A 312 -3.03 11.33 -2.67
C VAL A 312 -2.31 9.99 -2.47
N VAL A 313 -2.71 9.21 -1.47
CA VAL A 313 -2.10 7.91 -1.19
C VAL A 313 -2.31 6.93 -2.33
N ALA A 314 -3.45 6.95 -3.02
CA ALA A 314 -3.66 6.10 -4.19
C ALA A 314 -2.73 6.46 -5.37
N THR A 315 -2.33 7.73 -5.53
CA THR A 315 -1.34 8.10 -6.54
C THR A 315 0.06 7.53 -6.28
N SER A 316 0.33 7.03 -5.06
CA SER A 316 1.57 6.30 -4.77
C SER A 316 1.70 4.99 -5.55
N HIS A 317 0.58 4.44 -6.04
CA HIS A 317 0.60 3.17 -6.75
C HIS A 317 1.09 3.31 -8.18
N ILE A 318 2.13 2.55 -8.52
CA ILE A 318 2.70 2.50 -9.88
C ILE A 318 1.88 1.53 -10.74
N SER A 319 0.90 2.05 -11.47
CA SER A 319 0.10 1.27 -12.43
C SER A 319 0.71 1.25 -13.84
N SER A 320 1.62 2.17 -14.13
CA SER A 320 2.29 2.32 -15.43
C SER A 320 3.69 2.91 -15.28
N ALA A 321 4.50 2.78 -16.34
CA ALA A 321 5.81 3.43 -16.43
C ALA A 321 5.73 4.95 -16.22
N ASP A 322 4.68 5.60 -16.72
CA ASP A 322 4.52 7.06 -16.66
C ASP A 322 4.45 7.59 -15.23
N THR A 323 3.87 6.80 -14.32
CA THR A 323 3.78 7.14 -12.89
C THR A 323 5.17 7.29 -12.28
N LEU A 324 6.08 6.37 -12.61
CA LEU A 324 7.45 6.42 -12.12
C LEU A 324 8.29 7.46 -12.85
N LEU A 325 8.15 7.55 -14.18
CA LEU A 325 8.90 8.51 -15.01
C LEU A 325 8.67 9.97 -14.58
N ALA A 326 7.47 10.31 -14.09
CA ALA A 326 7.15 11.64 -13.60
C ALA A 326 7.97 12.06 -12.36
N VAL A 327 8.48 11.10 -11.59
CA VAL A 327 9.25 11.32 -10.35
C VAL A 327 10.69 10.82 -10.44
N LEU A 328 11.09 10.24 -11.58
CA LEU A 328 12.42 9.70 -11.80
C LEU A 328 13.39 10.83 -12.20
N ASP A 329 14.52 10.92 -11.51
CA ASP A 329 15.59 11.85 -11.81
C ASP A 329 16.82 11.10 -12.28
N ILE A 330 17.03 11.07 -13.60
CA ILE A 330 18.19 10.42 -14.21
C ILE A 330 19.35 11.41 -14.21
N VAL A 331 20.30 11.20 -13.29
CA VAL A 331 21.45 12.08 -13.13
C VAL A 331 22.56 11.61 -14.05
N ASN A 332 22.91 12.46 -15.00
CA ASN A 332 23.89 12.15 -16.03
C ASN A 332 25.29 11.91 -15.43
N PRO A 333 26.01 10.85 -15.84
CA PRO A 333 27.40 10.65 -15.47
C PRO A 333 28.31 11.76 -16.02
N PRO A 334 29.51 11.96 -15.42
CA PRO A 334 30.59 12.68 -16.07
C PRO A 334 30.88 12.10 -17.46
N ASN A 335 31.21 12.96 -18.43
CA ASN A 335 31.49 12.55 -19.82
C ASN A 335 30.32 11.81 -20.51
N LEU A 336 29.07 12.12 -20.15
CA LEU A 336 27.88 11.52 -20.79
C LEU A 336 27.96 11.51 -22.32
N ALA A 337 28.40 12.60 -22.95
CA ALA A 337 28.48 12.72 -24.40
C ALA A 337 29.36 11.62 -25.03
N GLU A 338 30.54 11.37 -24.46
CA GLU A 338 31.46 10.33 -24.93
C GLU A 338 30.84 8.93 -24.80
N HIS A 339 30.16 8.65 -23.68
CA HIS A 339 29.47 7.38 -23.47
C HIS A 339 28.30 7.19 -24.45
N ILE A 340 27.54 8.25 -24.72
CA ILE A 340 26.44 8.22 -25.70
C ILE A 340 26.97 7.99 -27.12
N ASP A 341 28.03 8.70 -27.52
CA ASP A 341 28.63 8.55 -28.85
C ASP A 341 29.16 7.13 -29.04
N ARG A 342 29.80 6.56 -28.01
CA ARG A 342 30.23 5.16 -28.02
C ARG A 342 29.04 4.20 -28.12
N LEU A 343 27.99 4.40 -27.32
CA LEU A 343 26.78 3.56 -27.37
C LEU A 343 26.14 3.58 -28.77
N ARG A 344 26.05 4.74 -29.40
CA ARG A 344 25.50 4.91 -30.77
C ARG A 344 26.39 4.29 -31.83
N GLY A 345 27.71 4.28 -31.63
CA GLY A 345 28.65 3.59 -32.52
C GLY A 345 28.61 2.07 -32.40
N LEU A 346 28.19 1.54 -31.25
CA LEU A 346 28.09 0.11 -30.96
C LEU A 346 26.72 -0.49 -31.32
N THR A 347 25.68 0.34 -31.41
CA THR A 347 24.32 -0.10 -31.68
C THR A 347 23.86 0.34 -33.07
N THR A 348 22.76 -0.23 -33.58
CA THR A 348 22.16 0.18 -34.86
C THR A 348 21.27 1.42 -34.74
N ASP A 349 20.97 1.87 -33.51
CA ASP A 349 20.10 3.02 -33.21
C ASP A 349 20.93 4.28 -32.92
N ALA A 350 21.12 5.11 -33.94
CA ALA A 350 21.88 6.36 -33.84
C ALA A 350 21.24 7.41 -32.90
N THR A 351 19.99 7.21 -32.48
CA THR A 351 19.29 8.14 -31.58
C THR A 351 19.36 7.73 -30.12
N LEU A 352 19.85 6.52 -29.84
CA LEU A 352 19.81 5.91 -28.53
C LEU A 352 20.51 6.76 -27.46
N THR A 353 19.90 6.79 -26.27
CA THR A 353 20.43 7.41 -25.05
C THR A 353 20.14 6.50 -23.85
N PHE A 354 20.88 6.66 -22.75
CA PHE A 354 20.58 5.92 -21.52
C PHE A 354 19.17 6.21 -20.97
N HIS A 355 18.70 7.45 -21.12
CA HIS A 355 17.33 7.80 -20.76
C HIS A 355 16.31 6.99 -21.57
N MET A 356 16.48 6.93 -22.89
CA MET A 356 15.60 6.13 -23.76
C MET A 356 15.66 4.64 -23.43
N MET A 357 16.83 4.10 -23.07
CA MET A 357 16.96 2.69 -22.67
C MET A 357 16.17 2.39 -21.39
N ILE A 358 16.28 3.26 -20.38
CA ILE A 358 15.53 3.13 -19.12
C ILE A 358 14.03 3.32 -19.37
N GLU A 359 13.65 4.29 -20.20
CA GLU A 359 12.24 4.50 -20.56
C GLU A 359 11.66 3.27 -21.28
N ARG A 360 12.37 2.73 -22.27
CA ARG A 360 11.98 1.49 -22.98
C ARG A 360 11.85 0.32 -22.01
N PHE A 361 12.82 0.15 -21.11
CA PHE A 361 12.77 -0.86 -20.06
C PHE A 361 11.51 -0.73 -19.20
N LEU A 362 11.22 0.47 -18.68
CA LEU A 362 10.08 0.72 -17.79
C LEU A 362 8.74 0.49 -18.47
N ARG A 363 8.64 0.81 -19.76
CA ARG A 363 7.45 0.57 -20.59
C ARG A 363 7.32 -0.88 -21.05
N GLY A 364 8.40 -1.66 -20.98
CA GLY A 364 8.41 -3.06 -21.38
C GLY A 364 7.51 -3.94 -20.50
N VAL A 365 7.00 -5.02 -21.10
CA VAL A 365 6.11 -5.98 -20.45
C VAL A 365 6.62 -7.39 -20.72
N GLY A 366 6.47 -8.29 -19.74
CA GLY A 366 6.87 -9.68 -19.86
C GLY A 366 8.33 -9.92 -19.52
N ILE A 367 8.73 -11.18 -19.69
CA ILE A 367 10.03 -11.71 -19.29
C ILE A 367 11.04 -11.42 -20.40
N PRO A 368 12.06 -10.58 -20.16
CA PRO A 368 13.15 -10.41 -21.11
C PRO A 368 14.05 -11.65 -21.11
N CYS A 369 14.45 -12.14 -22.30
CA CYS A 369 15.34 -13.29 -22.46
C CYS A 369 14.88 -14.51 -21.65
N GLU A 370 13.72 -15.09 -21.98
CA GLU A 370 13.01 -16.07 -21.15
C GLU A 370 13.89 -17.22 -20.65
N ASN A 371 14.75 -17.76 -21.53
CA ASN A 371 15.65 -18.86 -21.21
C ASN A 371 16.70 -18.49 -20.14
N MET A 372 17.24 -17.27 -20.22
CA MET A 372 18.22 -16.77 -19.25
C MET A 372 17.55 -16.38 -17.93
N PHE A 373 16.35 -15.81 -18.01
CA PHE A 373 15.56 -15.46 -16.84
C PHE A 373 15.17 -16.68 -16.03
N ALA A 374 14.72 -17.76 -16.67
CA ALA A 374 14.37 -19.01 -16.01
C ALA A 374 15.52 -19.54 -15.12
N ALA A 375 16.77 -19.44 -15.59
CA ALA A 375 17.95 -19.86 -14.84
C ALA A 375 18.24 -19.00 -13.59
N SER A 376 17.70 -17.77 -13.54
CA SER A 376 17.96 -16.81 -12.46
C SER A 376 16.84 -16.75 -11.40
N THR A 377 15.68 -17.36 -11.68
CA THR A 377 14.48 -17.29 -10.82
C THR A 377 14.72 -17.70 -9.36
N GLY A 378 15.58 -18.70 -9.12
CA GLY A 378 15.91 -19.17 -7.78
C GLY A 378 16.71 -18.18 -6.92
N ALA A 379 17.24 -17.10 -7.52
CA ALA A 379 18.00 -16.08 -6.81
C ALA A 379 17.11 -14.96 -6.24
N PHE A 380 15.88 -14.81 -6.72
CA PHE A 380 14.97 -13.72 -6.36
C PHE A 380 14.27 -13.95 -5.01
N HIS A 381 13.99 -12.86 -4.30
CA HIS A 381 13.31 -12.96 -3.01
C HIS A 381 11.83 -13.39 -3.20
N PRO A 382 11.30 -14.36 -2.42
CA PRO A 382 9.94 -14.88 -2.58
C PRO A 382 8.80 -13.87 -2.39
N VAL A 383 9.11 -12.68 -1.87
CA VAL A 383 8.13 -11.59 -1.69
C VAL A 383 7.69 -10.99 -3.02
N VAL A 384 8.48 -11.19 -4.09
CA VAL A 384 8.14 -10.69 -5.42
C VAL A 384 7.21 -11.69 -6.10
N ASP A 385 6.01 -11.24 -6.41
CA ASP A 385 5.06 -12.00 -7.20
C ASP A 385 5.39 -11.93 -8.70
N LEU A 386 6.17 -12.91 -9.17
CA LEU A 386 6.55 -13.03 -10.58
C LEU A 386 5.38 -13.36 -11.51
N THR A 387 4.23 -13.79 -11.00
CA THR A 387 3.04 -14.02 -11.86
C THR A 387 2.55 -12.73 -12.51
N ARG A 388 2.91 -11.58 -11.92
CA ARG A 388 2.59 -10.23 -12.40
C ARG A 388 3.60 -9.68 -13.41
N ILE A 389 4.62 -10.43 -13.82
CA ILE A 389 5.67 -9.93 -14.74
C ILE A 389 5.13 -9.46 -16.10
N HIS A 390 3.96 -9.97 -16.49
CA HIS A 390 3.26 -9.57 -17.71
C HIS A 390 2.30 -8.38 -17.52
N THR A 391 2.22 -7.81 -16.31
CA THR A 391 1.37 -6.64 -16.05
C THR A 391 2.09 -5.34 -16.42
N PRO A 392 1.39 -4.37 -17.02
CA PRO A 392 1.93 -3.02 -17.19
C PRO A 392 2.40 -2.45 -15.86
N GLY A 393 3.54 -1.77 -15.86
CA GLY A 393 4.11 -1.16 -14.66
C GLY A 393 4.88 -2.12 -13.74
N PHE A 394 4.91 -3.44 -13.98
CA PHE A 394 5.67 -4.38 -13.15
C PHE A 394 7.15 -3.99 -13.05
N ARG A 395 7.81 -3.73 -14.18
CA ARG A 395 9.24 -3.32 -14.21
C ARG A 395 9.48 -2.01 -13.47
N ALA A 396 8.54 -1.07 -13.56
CA ALA A 396 8.59 0.19 -12.82
C ALA A 396 8.42 -0.03 -11.30
N GLN A 397 7.50 -0.90 -10.88
CA GLN A 397 7.38 -1.31 -9.48
C GLN A 397 8.66 -1.95 -8.95
N MET A 398 9.30 -2.82 -9.73
CA MET A 398 10.55 -3.47 -9.32
C MET A 398 11.69 -2.46 -9.15
N LEU A 399 11.81 -1.48 -10.06
CA LEU A 399 12.81 -0.41 -9.92
C LEU A 399 12.54 0.45 -8.68
N ALA A 400 11.28 0.86 -8.46
CA ALA A 400 10.90 1.64 -7.28
C ALA A 400 11.16 0.86 -5.98
N TRP A 401 10.83 -0.43 -5.97
CA TRP A 401 11.06 -1.30 -4.83
C TRP A 401 12.54 -1.46 -4.52
N ALA A 402 13.34 -1.80 -5.53
CA ALA A 402 14.78 -1.83 -5.39
C ALA A 402 15.29 -0.49 -4.82
N ALA A 403 14.90 0.64 -5.40
CA ALA A 403 15.44 1.95 -5.03
C ALA A 403 14.94 2.49 -3.68
N THR A 404 13.77 2.07 -3.17
CA THR A 404 13.13 2.71 -2.00
C THR A 404 12.77 1.74 -0.87
N GLY A 405 12.85 0.43 -1.10
CA GLY A 405 12.33 -0.60 -0.18
C GLY A 405 10.82 -0.84 -0.34
N SER A 406 10.13 -0.17 -1.26
CA SER A 406 8.71 -0.39 -1.50
C SER A 406 8.30 -0.19 -2.97
N PRO A 407 7.29 -0.90 -3.50
CA PRO A 407 6.88 -0.79 -4.90
C PRO A 407 6.00 0.46 -5.17
N PHE A 408 6.20 1.55 -4.43
CA PHE A 408 5.40 2.78 -4.49
C PHE A 408 6.25 4.00 -4.79
N VAL A 409 5.64 5.01 -5.42
CA VAL A 409 6.22 6.35 -5.49
C VAL A 409 5.82 7.16 -4.27
N ASP A 410 6.69 8.08 -3.86
CA ASP A 410 6.34 9.00 -2.78
C ASP A 410 5.31 10.00 -3.28
N ALA A 411 4.09 9.93 -2.73
CA ALA A 411 3.01 10.87 -3.04
C ALA A 411 3.36 12.33 -2.69
N ALA A 412 4.37 12.55 -1.84
CA ALA A 412 4.96 13.87 -1.55
C ALA A 412 5.89 14.43 -2.65
N GLY A 413 6.06 13.73 -3.78
CA GLY A 413 6.93 14.17 -4.87
C GLY A 413 8.42 13.89 -4.62
N GLY A 414 8.73 12.90 -3.80
CA GLY A 414 10.09 12.43 -3.61
C GLY A 414 10.67 11.86 -4.90
N ARG A 415 11.84 12.35 -5.32
CA ARG A 415 12.51 11.89 -6.53
C ARG A 415 13.31 10.62 -6.28
N ILE A 416 13.31 9.72 -7.26
CA ILE A 416 14.22 8.59 -7.30
C ILE A 416 15.41 8.99 -8.16
N SER A 417 16.60 9.07 -7.55
CA SER A 417 17.81 9.47 -8.26
C SER A 417 18.52 8.25 -8.84
N LEU A 418 18.86 8.35 -10.13
CA LEU A 418 19.65 7.37 -10.85
C LEU A 418 21.00 7.98 -11.26
N PRO A 419 21.96 8.15 -10.33
CA PRO A 419 23.26 8.72 -10.66
C PRO A 419 24.20 7.66 -11.25
N GLY A 420 25.01 8.08 -12.20
CA GLY A 420 26.19 7.30 -12.61
C GLY A 420 27.16 7.10 -11.43
N SER A 421 27.84 5.95 -11.39
CA SER A 421 28.77 5.62 -10.31
C SER A 421 30.01 6.54 -10.28
N THR A 422 30.61 6.72 -9.09
CA THR A 422 31.86 7.47 -8.95
C THR A 422 33.03 6.74 -9.61
N ALA A 423 34.15 7.42 -9.89
CA ALA A 423 35.29 6.79 -10.58
C ALA A 423 35.89 5.58 -9.82
N ALA A 424 35.84 5.58 -8.48
CA ALA A 424 36.35 4.49 -7.64
C ALA A 424 35.37 3.30 -7.55
N GLU A 425 34.06 3.56 -7.55
CA GLU A 425 33.01 2.52 -7.52
C GLU A 425 32.77 1.91 -8.92
N ARG A 426 33.04 2.69 -9.98
CA ARG A 426 32.76 2.34 -11.37
C ARG A 426 33.42 1.04 -11.82
N GLU A 427 34.69 0.84 -11.49
CA GLU A 427 35.44 -0.28 -12.05
C GLU A 427 34.97 -1.64 -11.49
N VAL A 428 34.61 -1.68 -10.21
CA VAL A 428 34.07 -2.87 -9.53
C VAL A 428 32.63 -3.15 -9.98
N LEU A 429 31.75 -2.14 -9.91
CA LEU A 429 30.35 -2.29 -10.32
C LEU A 429 30.23 -2.62 -11.81
N ALA A 430 31.05 -2.00 -12.67
CA ALA A 430 31.05 -2.31 -14.11
C ALA A 430 31.62 -3.69 -14.42
N ARG A 431 32.55 -4.21 -13.60
CA ARG A 431 33.07 -5.57 -13.76
C ARG A 431 32.03 -6.61 -13.36
N GLU A 432 31.27 -6.34 -12.30
CA GLU A 432 30.31 -7.29 -11.74
C GLU A 432 28.90 -7.13 -12.32
N GLY A 433 28.62 -6.01 -13.01
CA GLY A 433 27.32 -5.69 -13.55
C GLY A 433 26.27 -5.49 -12.47
N THR A 434 26.66 -4.99 -11.30
CA THR A 434 25.78 -4.91 -10.13
C THR A 434 25.23 -3.50 -9.90
N PHE A 435 24.03 -3.42 -9.32
CA PHE A 435 23.47 -2.15 -8.85
C PHE A 435 23.99 -1.80 -7.46
N HIS A 436 24.16 -0.51 -7.24
CA HIS A 436 24.34 0.02 -5.90
C HIS A 436 23.09 0.80 -5.48
N VAL A 437 22.38 0.27 -4.48
CA VAL A 437 21.10 0.80 -4.03
C VAL A 437 21.26 1.43 -2.66
N GLN A 438 20.72 2.64 -2.49
CA GLN A 438 20.62 3.32 -1.21
C GLN A 438 19.15 3.70 -0.96
N THR A 439 18.40 2.80 -0.33
CA THR A 439 16.97 2.98 -0.08
C THR A 439 16.64 4.19 0.78
N CYS A 440 17.49 4.48 1.78
CA CYS A 440 17.38 5.69 2.61
C CYS A 440 17.53 7.01 1.83
N HIS A 441 18.23 6.99 0.69
CA HIS A 441 18.38 8.14 -0.20
C HIS A 441 17.51 8.04 -1.45
N ARG A 442 16.69 6.99 -1.56
CA ARG A 442 15.85 6.69 -2.73
C ARG A 442 16.65 6.75 -4.03
N SER A 443 17.83 6.12 -4.03
CA SER A 443 18.73 6.18 -5.16
C SER A 443 19.23 4.80 -5.56
N ALA A 444 19.32 4.57 -6.87
CA ALA A 444 19.92 3.38 -7.46
C ALA A 444 20.98 3.81 -8.46
N ARG A 445 22.24 3.47 -8.18
CA ARG A 445 23.39 3.79 -9.04
C ARG A 445 23.70 2.58 -9.90
N PHE A 446 23.83 2.79 -11.21
CA PHE A 446 24.22 1.74 -12.14
C PHE A 446 25.50 2.12 -12.91
N PRO A 447 26.35 1.14 -13.23
CA PRO A 447 27.57 1.36 -13.99
C PRO A 447 27.23 1.59 -15.47
N VAL A 448 27.44 2.82 -15.95
CA VAL A 448 27.17 3.21 -17.35
C VAL A 448 28.04 2.43 -18.35
N GLU A 449 29.19 1.95 -17.89
CA GLU A 449 30.10 1.10 -18.64
C GLU A 449 29.56 -0.31 -18.89
N PHE A 450 28.63 -0.81 -18.06
CA PHE A 450 28.09 -2.16 -18.25
C PHE A 450 27.13 -2.25 -19.45
N PRO A 451 26.16 -1.34 -19.63
CA PRO A 451 25.41 -1.24 -20.89
C PRO A 451 26.30 -1.11 -22.14
N LEU A 452 27.44 -0.42 -22.04
CA LEU A 452 28.37 -0.34 -23.16
C LEU A 452 29.00 -1.70 -23.47
N ARG A 453 29.36 -2.49 -22.46
CA ARG A 453 29.85 -3.87 -22.67
C ARG A 453 28.77 -4.78 -23.23
N LEU A 454 27.51 -4.62 -22.80
CA LEU A 454 26.38 -5.31 -23.42
C LEU A 454 26.26 -4.94 -24.90
N ALA A 455 26.48 -3.67 -25.27
CA ALA A 455 26.42 -3.23 -26.67
C ALA A 455 27.59 -3.76 -27.53
N GLU A 456 28.71 -4.16 -26.92
CA GLU A 456 29.84 -4.78 -27.63
C GLU A 456 29.60 -6.24 -28.01
N VAL A 457 28.61 -6.89 -27.40
CA VAL A 457 28.26 -8.29 -27.71
C VAL A 457 27.62 -8.37 -29.09
N GLN A 458 28.03 -9.39 -29.87
CA GLN A 458 27.39 -9.70 -31.15
C GLN A 458 26.11 -10.51 -30.92
N TYR A 459 24.97 -9.86 -31.10
CA TYR A 459 23.66 -10.50 -31.05
C TYR A 459 23.31 -11.11 -32.40
N VAL A 460 22.97 -12.40 -32.42
CA VAL A 460 22.63 -13.13 -33.65
C VAL A 460 21.14 -12.93 -33.94
N PRO A 461 20.73 -12.46 -35.14
CA PRO A 461 19.32 -12.14 -35.43
C PRO A 461 18.34 -13.32 -35.33
N GLU A 462 18.83 -14.55 -35.36
CA GLU A 462 18.03 -15.79 -35.43
C GLU A 462 17.78 -16.42 -34.03
N GLY A 463 18.17 -15.75 -32.93
CA GLY A 463 17.85 -16.18 -31.56
C GLY A 463 17.83 -15.02 -30.56
N GLU A 464 17.16 -15.20 -29.42
CA GLU A 464 17.30 -14.28 -28.28
C GLU A 464 18.77 -14.18 -27.83
N PRO A 465 19.22 -13.02 -27.34
CA PRO A 465 18.53 -11.73 -27.26
C PRO A 465 19.07 -10.66 -28.23
N ASP A 466 18.31 -9.57 -28.45
CA ASP A 466 18.88 -8.33 -29.00
C ASP A 466 19.51 -7.46 -27.89
N PHE A 467 20.15 -6.33 -28.25
CA PHE A 467 20.78 -5.46 -27.25
C PHE A 467 19.79 -4.91 -26.20
N GLN A 468 18.60 -4.46 -26.62
CA GLN A 468 17.63 -3.89 -25.68
C GLN A 468 17.09 -4.97 -24.77
N GLU A 469 16.84 -6.17 -25.28
CA GLU A 469 16.35 -7.30 -24.52
C GLU A 469 17.41 -7.79 -23.52
N ALA A 470 18.69 -7.83 -23.92
CA ALA A 470 19.79 -8.15 -23.02
C ALA A 470 19.95 -7.11 -21.89
N PHE A 471 19.80 -5.82 -22.22
CA PHE A 471 19.75 -4.75 -21.23
C PHE A 471 18.56 -4.91 -20.29
N ASP A 472 17.36 -5.17 -20.82
CA ASP A 472 16.15 -5.35 -20.02
C ASP A 472 16.28 -6.54 -19.08
N PHE A 473 16.84 -7.65 -19.55
CA PHE A 473 17.13 -8.85 -18.74
C PHE A 473 18.09 -8.54 -17.61
N TRP A 474 19.22 -7.91 -17.92
CA TRP A 474 20.19 -7.51 -16.91
C TRP A 474 19.55 -6.57 -15.88
N PHE A 475 18.89 -5.51 -16.34
CA PHE A 475 18.38 -4.45 -15.49
C PHE A 475 17.24 -4.96 -14.58
N LEU A 476 16.33 -5.79 -15.11
CA LEU A 476 15.30 -6.43 -14.31
C LEU A 476 15.89 -7.37 -13.25
N THR A 477 16.85 -8.21 -13.65
CA THR A 477 17.51 -9.16 -12.75
C THR A 477 18.18 -8.44 -11.58
N GLN A 478 18.85 -7.32 -11.84
CA GLN A 478 19.47 -6.52 -10.79
C GLN A 478 18.43 -5.86 -9.86
N CYS A 479 17.31 -5.35 -10.40
CA CYS A 479 16.21 -4.86 -9.56
C CYS A 479 15.68 -5.96 -8.62
N LEU A 480 15.42 -7.15 -9.17
CA LEU A 480 14.86 -8.29 -8.44
C LEU A 480 15.82 -8.85 -7.38
N ILE A 481 17.13 -8.86 -7.67
CA ILE A 481 18.15 -9.31 -6.72
C ILE A 481 18.30 -8.32 -5.55
N ALA A 482 18.15 -7.01 -5.81
CA ALA A 482 18.27 -5.98 -4.78
C ALA A 482 17.11 -6.01 -3.77
N ILE A 483 15.92 -6.46 -4.18
CA ILE A 483 14.77 -6.60 -3.28
C ILE A 483 15.08 -7.69 -2.23
N GLY A 484 14.98 -7.33 -0.96
CA GLY A 484 15.34 -8.22 0.15
C GLY A 484 16.84 -8.40 0.39
N ARG A 485 17.71 -7.72 -0.38
CA ARG A 485 19.18 -7.73 -0.21
C ARG A 485 19.73 -6.33 -0.38
N HIS A 486 19.75 -5.59 0.72
CA HIS A 486 20.24 -4.21 0.74
C HIS A 486 21.71 -4.19 1.13
N ASN A 487 22.62 -3.98 0.19
CA ASN A 487 24.04 -3.88 0.52
C ASN A 487 24.35 -2.51 1.15
N MET A 488 24.88 -2.48 2.38
CA MET A 488 25.71 -1.36 2.81
C MET A 488 27.17 -1.64 2.46
N MET A 489 27.79 -0.79 1.66
CA MET A 489 29.24 -0.57 1.75
C MET A 489 29.52 0.91 1.98
#